data_AF-A0A7R9MPQ7-F1
#
_entry.id   AF-A0A7R9MPQ7-F1
#
_cell.length_a   1.000
_cell.length_b   1.000
_cell.length_c   1.000
_cell.angle_alpha   90.00
_cell.angle_beta   90.00
_cell.angle_gamma   90.00
#
_symmetry.space_group_name_H-M   'P 1'
#
loop_
_entity.id
_entity.type
_entity.pdbx_description
1 polymer ?
#
loop_
_entity_poly.entity_id
_entity_poly.type
_entity_poly.pdbx_seq_one_letter_code
_entity_poly.pdbx_strand_id
1 'polypeptide(L)'
;MLTIESALRLVDVNNDTILDAIVPFGTGLDASSYNYISCQIYFNQTKADTSGCGGGVMAIDGRTGEQLWIRYTPHELFASNCNNDINGDAIKDCILGGRMA
;
A
#
# COMPACT_ATOMS: atom_id res chain seq x y z
N MET A 1 7.12 -12.59 2.04
CA MET A 1 7.96 -11.71 2.91
C MET A 1 7.63 -10.30 2.50
N LEU A 2 7.32 -9.39 3.43
CA LEU A 2 7.06 -8.00 3.05
C LEU A 2 8.40 -7.28 2.83
N THR A 3 8.61 -6.77 1.64
CA THR A 3 9.78 -5.95 1.26
C THR A 3 9.36 -4.50 1.15
N ILE A 4 10.26 -3.56 1.43
CA ILE A 4 10.00 -2.13 1.22
C ILE A 4 10.83 -1.70 0.02
N GLU A 5 10.15 -1.24 -1.03
CA GLU A 5 10.78 -0.89 -2.31
C GLU A 5 10.67 0.60 -2.66
N SER A 6 9.97 1.37 -1.82
CA SER A 6 9.83 2.82 -1.93
C SER A 6 10.00 3.49 -0.57
N ALA A 7 10.22 4.80 -0.56
CA ALA A 7 10.30 5.59 0.65
C ALA A 7 8.99 5.50 1.46
N LEU A 8 9.14 5.38 2.79
CA LEU A 8 8.05 5.56 3.74
C LEU A 8 7.61 7.03 3.74
N ARG A 9 6.32 7.28 3.99
CA ARG A 9 5.79 8.64 4.16
C ARG A 9 5.09 8.77 5.51
N LEU A 10 5.17 9.96 6.08
CA LEU A 10 4.43 10.33 7.28
C LEU A 10 3.37 11.34 6.88
N VAL A 11 2.11 11.04 7.17
CA VAL A 11 0.96 11.85 6.84
C VAL A 11 -0.19 11.49 7.78
N ASP A 12 -0.89 12.49 8.30
CA ASP A 12 -2.15 12.28 9.01
C ASP A 12 -3.23 11.92 7.96
N VAL A 13 -3.58 10.64 7.85
CA VAL A 13 -4.52 10.16 6.80
C VAL A 13 -5.95 10.04 7.30
N ASN A 14 -6.18 10.17 8.61
CA ASN A 14 -7.50 10.05 9.24
C ASN A 14 -7.94 11.34 9.97
N ASN A 15 -7.14 12.40 9.89
CA ASN A 15 -7.34 13.72 10.49
C ASN A 15 -7.46 13.69 12.01
N ASP A 16 -6.67 12.85 12.68
CA ASP A 16 -6.64 12.73 14.14
C ASP A 16 -5.55 13.57 14.82
N THR A 17 -4.81 14.39 14.05
CA THR A 17 -3.68 15.25 14.45
C THR A 17 -2.37 14.51 14.73
N ILE A 18 -2.32 13.19 14.51
CA ILE A 18 -1.10 12.38 14.58
C ILE A 18 -0.69 11.94 13.18
N LEU A 19 0.63 11.94 12.94
CA LEU A 19 1.17 11.45 11.68
C LEU A 19 1.14 9.92 11.66
N ASP A 20 0.50 9.35 10.65
CA ASP A 20 0.49 7.93 10.35
C ASP A 20 1.63 7.56 9.40
N ALA A 21 2.02 6.29 9.41
CA ALA A 21 3.03 5.77 8.49
C ALA A 21 2.38 5.13 7.26
N ILE A 22 2.74 5.64 6.08
CA ILE A 22 2.41 5.03 4.79
C ILE A 22 3.58 4.18 4.34
N VAL A 23 3.31 2.89 4.20
CA VAL A 23 4.31 1.85 3.91
C VAL A 23 3.95 1.19 2.59
N PRO A 24 4.59 1.60 1.47
CA PRO A 24 4.60 0.82 0.25
C PRO A 24 5.38 -0.48 0.49
N PHE A 25 4.84 -1.60 0.02
CA PHE A 25 5.44 -2.91 0.22
C PHE A 25 5.38 -3.77 -1.05
N GLY A 26 6.33 -4.69 -1.16
CA GLY A 26 6.29 -5.85 -2.06
C GLY A 26 5.97 -7.12 -1.29
N THR A 27 5.40 -8.11 -1.97
CA THR A 27 5.09 -9.42 -1.36
C THR A 27 6.12 -10.50 -1.72
N GLY A 28 6.95 -10.23 -2.73
CA GLY A 28 7.82 -11.21 -3.39
C GLY A 28 7.08 -12.15 -4.34
N LEU A 29 5.80 -11.91 -4.61
CA LEU A 29 5.02 -12.62 -5.65
C LEU A 29 4.97 -11.84 -6.97
N ASP A 30 5.56 -10.64 -7.03
CA ASP A 30 5.57 -9.85 -8.24
C ASP A 30 6.35 -10.56 -9.35
N ALA A 31 5.60 -10.99 -10.37
CA ALA A 31 6.11 -11.74 -11.50
C ALA A 31 5.19 -11.48 -12.70
N SER A 32 5.73 -11.67 -13.90
CA SER A 32 4.99 -11.52 -15.17
C SER A 32 3.70 -12.37 -15.24
N SER A 33 3.65 -13.48 -14.50
CA SER A 33 2.41 -14.19 -14.19
C SER A 33 2.52 -14.91 -12.85
N TYR A 34 1.58 -14.69 -11.95
CA TYR A 34 1.43 -15.47 -10.71
C TYR A 34 0.02 -16.02 -10.58
N ASN A 35 -0.10 -17.14 -9.87
CA ASN A 35 -1.38 -17.78 -9.62
C ASN A 35 -2.14 -17.02 -8.54
N TYR A 36 -3.38 -16.61 -8.82
CA TYR A 36 -4.24 -15.91 -7.85
C TYR A 36 -4.42 -16.70 -6.54
N ILE A 37 -4.29 -18.02 -6.58
CA ILE A 37 -4.34 -18.88 -5.38
C ILE A 37 -3.30 -18.46 -4.34
N SER A 38 -2.11 -18.00 -4.76
CA SER A 38 -1.10 -17.50 -3.82
C SER A 38 -1.59 -16.29 -3.05
N CYS A 39 -2.34 -15.37 -3.68
CA CYS A 39 -2.94 -14.24 -3.00
C CYS A 39 -4.00 -14.67 -1.99
N GLN A 40 -4.77 -15.71 -2.30
CA GLN A 40 -5.79 -16.24 -1.38
C GLN A 40 -5.16 -16.88 -0.15
N ILE A 41 -4.11 -17.68 -0.34
CA ILE A 41 -3.46 -18.43 0.73
C ILE A 41 -2.63 -17.49 1.63
N TYR A 42 -1.85 -16.59 1.05
CA TYR A 42 -0.90 -15.77 1.81
C TYR A 42 -1.45 -14.43 2.29
N PHE A 43 -2.45 -13.88 1.59
CA PHE A 43 -2.98 -12.53 1.85
C PHE A 43 -4.49 -12.50 2.07
N ASN A 44 -5.11 -13.67 2.24
CA ASN A 44 -6.55 -13.81 2.51
C ASN A 44 -7.45 -13.05 1.50
N GLN A 45 -6.98 -12.93 0.25
CA GLN A 45 -7.75 -12.29 -0.80
C GLN A 45 -8.77 -13.26 -1.42
N THR A 46 -9.83 -12.72 -2.02
CA THR A 46 -10.80 -13.52 -2.77
C THR A 46 -10.49 -13.48 -4.27
N LYS A 47 -11.03 -14.43 -5.05
CA LYS A 47 -10.86 -14.43 -6.52
C LYS A 47 -11.49 -13.18 -7.17
N ALA A 48 -12.46 -12.56 -6.50
CA ALA A 48 -13.08 -11.32 -6.94
C ALA A 48 -12.18 -10.09 -6.71
N ASP A 49 -11.11 -10.23 -5.91
CA ASP A 49 -10.12 -9.19 -5.71
C ASP A 49 -9.19 -9.12 -6.94
N THR A 50 -9.58 -8.28 -7.89
CA THR A 50 -8.85 -8.09 -9.16
C THR A 50 -7.58 -7.25 -8.99
N SER A 51 -7.31 -6.78 -7.77
CA SER A 51 -6.22 -5.89 -7.42
C SER A 51 -4.84 -6.57 -7.48
N GLY A 52 -4.78 -7.90 -7.50
CA GLY A 52 -3.53 -8.65 -7.42
C GLY A 52 -2.85 -8.54 -6.04
N CYS A 53 -1.70 -9.19 -5.89
CA CYS A 53 -0.93 -9.21 -4.64
C CYS A 53 0.59 -9.18 -4.85
N GLY A 54 1.08 -8.61 -5.94
CA GLY A 54 2.53 -8.45 -6.15
C GLY A 54 3.16 -7.46 -5.17
N GLY A 55 2.38 -6.44 -4.78
CA GLY A 55 2.75 -5.48 -3.75
C GLY A 55 1.51 -4.82 -3.14
N GLY A 56 1.72 -3.65 -2.57
CA GLY A 56 0.65 -2.82 -2.07
C GLY A 56 1.15 -1.65 -1.23
N VAL A 57 0.21 -1.01 -0.56
CA VAL A 57 0.45 0.04 0.42
C VAL A 57 -0.43 -0.19 1.63
N MET A 58 0.10 0.09 2.81
CA MET A 58 -0.67 0.12 4.05
C MET A 58 -0.47 1.44 4.79
N ALA A 59 -1.48 1.82 5.56
CA ALA A 59 -1.38 2.87 6.56
C ALA A 59 -1.34 2.25 7.95
N ILE A 60 -0.40 2.72 8.77
CA ILE A 60 -0.21 2.31 10.15
C ILE A 60 -0.43 3.54 11.04
N ASP A 61 -1.30 3.39 12.02
CA ASP A 61 -1.64 4.41 13.01
C ASP A 61 -0.38 4.85 13.78
N GLY A 62 -0.11 6.16 13.78
CA GLY A 62 1.08 6.71 14.43
C GLY A 62 1.09 6.63 15.96
N ARG A 63 -0.09 6.43 16.58
CA ARG A 63 -0.27 6.35 18.03
C ARG A 63 -0.18 4.92 18.54
N THR A 64 -0.83 3.98 17.86
CA THR A 64 -1.00 2.59 18.31
C THR A 64 -0.09 1.60 17.58
N GLY A 65 0.36 1.95 16.36
CA GLY A 65 1.04 1.01 15.47
C GLY A 65 0.11 -0.01 14.82
N GLU A 66 -1.21 0.15 14.94
CA GLU A 66 -2.20 -0.73 14.32
C GLU A 66 -2.40 -0.39 12.83
N GLN A 67 -2.76 -1.39 12.04
CA GLN A 67 -3.07 -1.17 10.62
C GLN A 67 -4.43 -0.46 10.48
N LEU A 68 -4.42 0.76 9.93
CA LEU A 68 -5.64 1.50 9.59
C LEU A 68 -6.32 0.91 8.36
N TRP A 69 -5.53 0.69 7.30
CA TRP A 69 -6.00 0.05 6.07
C TRP A 69 -4.82 -0.54 5.28
N ILE A 70 -5.16 -1.42 4.35
CA ILE A 70 -4.23 -2.02 3.40
C ILE A 70 -4.88 -2.08 2.02
N ARG A 71 -4.10 -1.77 0.98
CA ARG A 71 -4.50 -1.89 -0.41
C ARG A 71 -3.42 -2.63 -1.18
N TYR A 72 -3.79 -3.76 -1.76
CA TYR A 72 -2.89 -4.51 -2.63
C TYR A 72 -2.89 -3.97 -4.05
N THR A 73 -1.77 -4.18 -4.72
CA THR A 73 -1.55 -3.80 -6.12
C THR A 73 -1.01 -5.00 -6.90
N PRO A 74 -1.20 -5.02 -8.24
CA PRO A 74 -0.76 -6.16 -9.04
C PRO A 74 0.75 -6.35 -9.01
N HIS A 75 1.47 -5.23 -8.84
CA HIS A 75 2.93 -5.11 -8.87
C HIS A 75 3.43 -4.26 -7.71
N GLU A 76 4.75 -4.30 -7.51
CA GLU A 76 5.48 -3.53 -6.50
C GLU A 76 5.46 -2.02 -6.76
N LEU A 77 5.60 -1.26 -5.67
CA LEU A 77 5.58 0.20 -5.67
C LEU A 77 6.98 0.75 -5.39
N PHE A 78 7.47 1.58 -6.32
CA PHE A 78 8.84 2.12 -6.32
C PHE A 78 8.91 3.62 -6.07
N ALA A 79 7.77 4.31 -6.06
CA ALA A 79 7.67 5.74 -5.79
C ALA A 79 6.48 6.05 -4.89
N SER A 80 6.69 7.01 -3.98
CA SER A 80 5.66 7.52 -3.09
C SER A 80 5.78 9.03 -2.93
N ASN A 81 4.66 9.75 -2.89
CA ASN A 81 4.58 11.17 -2.54
C ASN A 81 3.23 11.45 -1.88
N CYS A 82 3.23 12.02 -0.67
CA CYS A 82 2.01 12.31 0.11
C CYS A 82 1.89 13.78 0.53
N ASN A 83 2.40 14.73 -0.28
CA ASN A 83 2.56 16.12 0.15
C ASN A 83 1.39 17.05 -0.23
N ASN A 84 0.47 16.60 -1.09
CA ASN A 84 -0.59 17.44 -1.65
C ASN A 84 -1.97 16.89 -1.31
N ASP A 85 -2.91 17.79 -1.04
CA ASP A 85 -4.35 17.50 -1.04
C ASP A 85 -4.80 17.71 -2.49
N ILE A 86 -5.12 16.61 -3.18
CA ILE A 86 -5.45 16.56 -4.61
C ILE A 86 -6.97 16.68 -4.79
N ASN A 87 -7.73 16.09 -3.87
CA ASN A 87 -9.18 16.01 -3.97
C ASN A 87 -9.91 17.22 -3.31
N GLY A 88 -9.22 18.01 -2.49
CA GLY A 88 -9.71 19.21 -1.82
C GLY A 88 -10.45 18.97 -0.50
N ASP A 89 -10.26 17.82 0.16
CA ASP A 89 -10.93 17.45 1.42
C ASP A 89 -10.17 17.88 2.70
N ALA A 90 -9.06 18.60 2.54
CA ALA A 90 -8.13 19.02 3.58
C ALA A 90 -7.25 17.92 4.20
N ILE A 91 -7.31 16.68 3.69
CA ILE A 91 -6.40 15.59 4.02
C ILE A 91 -5.35 15.47 2.90
N LYS A 92 -4.10 15.16 3.26
CA LYS A 92 -3.05 14.99 2.25
C LYS A 92 -3.21 13.63 1.55
N ASP A 93 -3.28 13.65 0.23
CA ASP A 93 -3.35 12.47 -0.62
C ASP A 93 -1.96 11.91 -0.93
N CYS A 94 -1.91 10.58 -1.14
CA CYS A 94 -0.71 9.87 -1.59
C CYS A 94 -0.80 9.47 -3.07
N ILE A 95 0.20 9.86 -3.85
CA ILE A 95 0.47 9.32 -5.18
C ILE A 95 1.55 8.26 -5.06
N LEU A 96 1.24 7.06 -5.55
CA LEU A 96 2.13 5.92 -5.56
C LEU A 96 2.38 5.48 -7.00
N GLY A 97 3.64 5.18 -7.32
CA GLY A 97 4.06 4.73 -8.64
C GLY A 97 4.70 3.35 -8.56
N GLY A 98 4.28 2.46 -9.46
CA GLY A 98 4.86 1.13 -9.62
C GLY A 98 5.26 0.88 -11.07
N ARG A 99 5.86 -0.28 -11.33
CA ARG A 99 6.10 -0.82 -12.67
C ARG A 99 5.86 -2.32 -12.65
N MET A 100 5.47 -2.88 -13.79
CA MET A 100 5.52 -4.33 -13.98
C MET A 100 6.99 -4.80 -14.03
N ALA A 101 7.27 -5.91 -13.37
CA ALA A 101 8.54 -6.62 -13.49
C ALA A 101 8.61 -7.46 -14.77
#